data_AF-A0A951ZGN5-F1
#
_entry.id   AF-A0A951ZGN5-F1
#
_cell.length_a   1.000
_cell.length_b   1.000
_cell.length_c   1.000
_cell.angle_alpha   90.00
_cell.angle_beta   90.00
_cell.angle_gamma   90.00
#
_symmetry.space_group_name_H-M   'P 1'
#
loop_
_entity.id
_entity.type
_entity.pdbx_description
1 polymer ?
#
loop_
_entity_poly.entity_id
_entity_poly.type
_entity_poly.pdbx_seq_one_letter_code
_entity_poly.pdbx_strand_id
1 'polypeptide(L)' 'AASVGETYLDYHTAMVDARGGLPPALSADGVHPNEAGYRVMAPLADAAIAAALALRNAP' A
#
# COMPACT_ATOMS: atom_id res chain seq x y z
N ALA A 1 22.14 -11.81 2.14
CA ALA A 1 21.43 -10.66 2.75
C ALA A 1 20.78 -11.15 4.03
N ALA A 2 20.83 -10.39 5.12
CA ALA A 2 20.12 -10.74 6.35
C ALA A 2 18.61 -10.61 6.10
N SER A 3 17.81 -11.59 6.56
CA SER A 3 16.35 -11.47 6.57
C SER A 3 15.96 -10.50 7.68
N VAL A 4 15.53 -9.30 7.30
CA VAL A 4 14.93 -8.33 8.23
C VAL A 4 13.46 -8.72 8.36
N GLY A 5 12.92 -8.79 9.59
CA GLY A 5 11.51 -9.15 9.86
C GLY A 5 10.53 -8.05 9.44
N GLU A 6 10.59 -7.65 8.17
CA GLU A 6 9.83 -6.54 7.60
C GLU A 6 8.69 -7.07 6.73
N THR A 7 7.58 -6.35 6.72
CA THR A 7 6.45 -6.59 5.81
C THR A 7 6.45 -5.51 4.74
N TYR A 8 6.45 -5.92 3.48
CA TYR A 8 6.33 -5.01 2.34
C TYR A 8 4.87 -4.91 1.90
N LEU A 9 4.38 -3.68 1.73
CA LEU A 9 3.08 -3.39 1.15
C LEU A 9 3.25 -2.76 -0.23
N ASP A 10 2.77 -3.47 -1.26
CA ASP A 10 2.76 -3.01 -2.64
C ASP A 10 1.48 -2.21 -2.95
N TYR A 11 1.52 -0.90 -2.73
CA TYR A 11 0.46 0.00 -3.20
C TYR A 11 0.42 0.14 -4.71
N HIS A 12 1.57 -0.01 -5.38
CA HIS A 12 1.70 0.28 -6.81
C HIS A 12 0.80 -0.66 -7.62
N THR A 13 0.89 -1.98 -7.40
CA THR A 13 0.03 -2.94 -8.11
C THR A 13 -1.45 -2.68 -7.91
N ALA A 14 -1.86 -2.18 -6.74
CA ALA A 14 -3.25 -1.90 -6.43
C ALA A 14 -3.76 -0.56 -7.01
N MET A 15 -2.88 0.37 -7.35
CA MET A 15 -3.26 1.77 -7.61
C MET A 15 -2.73 2.36 -8.92
N VAL A 16 -1.88 1.64 -9.65
CA VAL A 16 -1.28 2.14 -10.89
C VAL A 16 -2.26 2.12 -12.08
N ASP A 17 -2.20 3.14 -12.93
CA ASP A 17 -2.85 3.16 -14.24
C ASP A 17 -1.90 2.72 -15.36
N ALA A 18 -2.40 2.68 -16.61
CA ALA A 18 -1.59 2.27 -17.76
C ALA A 18 -0.39 3.20 -18.08
N ARG A 19 -0.30 4.38 -17.44
CA ARG A 19 0.76 5.37 -17.63
C ARG A 19 1.78 5.33 -16.48
N GLY A 20 1.61 4.45 -15.50
CA GLY A 20 2.48 4.36 -14.33
C GLY A 20 2.16 5.37 -13.23
N GLY A 21 1.06 6.12 -13.34
CA GLY A 21 0.60 7.07 -12.34
C GLY A 21 -0.65 6.59 -11.61
N LEU A 22 -1.18 7.41 -10.71
CA LEU A 22 -2.50 7.16 -10.13
C LEU A 22 -3.59 7.51 -11.17
N PRO A 23 -4.65 6.68 -11.31
CA PRO A 23 -5.76 6.98 -12.20
C PRO A 23 -6.52 8.22 -11.72
N PRO A 24 -7.22 8.95 -12.63
CA PRO A 24 -7.96 10.17 -12.27
C PRO A 24 -9.01 10.00 -11.17
N ALA A 25 -9.54 8.77 -11.01
CA ALA A 25 -10.48 8.46 -9.92
C ALA A 25 -9.81 8.53 -8.53
N LEU A 26 -8.51 8.25 -8.44
CA LEU A 26 -7.76 8.15 -7.19
C LEU A 26 -6.80 9.33 -6.95
N SER A 27 -6.59 10.20 -7.93
CA SER A 27 -5.70 11.36 -7.82
C SER A 27 -6.09 12.48 -8.81
N ALA A 28 -5.90 13.72 -8.39
CA ALA A 28 -6.11 14.89 -9.25
C ALA A 28 -4.89 15.23 -10.12
N ASP A 29 -3.68 14.91 -9.67
CA ASP A 29 -2.41 15.23 -10.35
C ASP A 29 -1.66 13.97 -10.83
N GLY A 30 -2.21 12.79 -10.58
CA GLY A 30 -1.60 11.51 -10.92
C GLY A 30 -0.53 11.02 -9.95
N VAL A 31 -0.30 11.73 -8.83
CA VAL A 31 0.74 11.41 -7.84
C VAL A 31 0.17 11.34 -6.43
N HIS A 32 -0.57 12.36 -5.99
CA HIS A 32 -1.09 12.44 -4.63
C HIS A 32 -2.48 11.79 -4.56
N PRO A 33 -2.70 10.80 -3.67
CA PRO A 33 -4.02 10.21 -3.48
C PRO A 33 -5.05 11.25 -3.02
N ASN A 34 -6.23 11.20 -3.61
CA ASN A 34 -7.42 11.89 -3.11
C ASN A 34 -8.14 11.01 -2.07
N GLU A 35 -9.33 11.41 -1.63
CA GLU A 35 -10.13 10.64 -0.67
C GLU A 35 -10.40 9.19 -1.14
N ALA A 36 -10.75 8.98 -2.41
CA ALA A 36 -10.97 7.64 -2.95
C ALA A 36 -9.66 6.82 -2.99
N GLY A 37 -8.53 7.45 -3.32
CA GLY A 37 -7.20 6.84 -3.23
C GLY A 37 -6.88 6.36 -1.82
N TYR A 38 -7.09 7.20 -0.80
CA TYR A 38 -6.88 6.79 0.59
C TYR A 38 -7.83 5.69 1.05
N ARG A 39 -9.08 5.65 0.56
CA ARG A 39 -10.00 4.53 0.85
C ARG A 39 -9.51 3.19 0.29
N VAL A 40 -8.75 3.18 -0.80
CA VAL A 40 -8.06 1.97 -1.29
C VAL A 40 -6.85 1.65 -0.40
N MET A 41 -6.07 2.67 -0.02
CA MET A 41 -4.85 2.47 0.76
C MET A 41 -5.10 1.94 2.17
N ALA A 42 -6.06 2.51 2.90
CA ALA A 42 -6.28 2.24 4.31
C ALA A 42 -6.42 0.74 4.65
N PRO A 43 -7.31 -0.05 4.02
CA PRO A 43 -7.43 -1.47 4.35
C PRO A 43 -6.17 -2.30 4.02
N LEU A 44 -5.41 -1.88 3.00
CA LEU A 44 -4.14 -2.54 2.66
C LEU A 44 -3.06 -2.25 3.72
N ALA A 45 -3.02 -1.01 4.21
CA ALA A 45 -2.15 -0.61 5.32
C ALA A 45 -2.46 -1.41 6.59
N ASP A 46 -3.73 -1.49 6.96
CA ASP A 46 -4.18 -2.22 8.15
C ASP A 46 -3.79 -3.70 8.07
N ALA A 47 -3.97 -4.33 6.91
CA ALA A 47 -3.58 -5.72 6.69
C ALA A 47 -2.06 -5.93 6.79
N ALA A 48 -1.26 -5.04 6.18
CA ALA A 48 0.20 -5.13 6.23
C ALA A 48 0.73 -4.90 7.66
N ILE A 49 0.14 -3.97 8.40
CA ILE A 49 0.47 -3.73 9.81
C ILE A 49 0.13 -4.97 10.64
N ALA A 50 -1.05 -5.54 10.48
CA ALA A 50 -1.44 -6.77 11.19
C ALA A 50 -0.47 -7.93 10.91
N ALA A 51 -0.06 -8.11 9.64
CA ALA A 51 0.93 -9.11 9.26
C ALA A 51 2.31 -8.86 9.91
N ALA A 52 2.77 -7.60 9.92
CA ALA A 52 4.03 -7.23 10.57
C ALA A 52 4.00 -7.49 12.09
N LEU A 53 2.88 -7.17 12.75
CA LEU A 53 2.68 -7.45 14.17
C LEU A 53 2.70 -8.96 14.44
N ALA A 54 2.08 -9.77 13.57
CA ALA A 54 2.09 -11.22 13.69
C ALA A 54 3.50 -11.81 13.52
N LEU A 55 4.28 -11.32 12.55
CA LEU A 55 5.67 -11.75 12.34
C LEU A 55 6.57 -11.41 13.53
N ARG A 56 6.41 -10.22 14.14
CA ARG A 56 7.19 -9.85 15.33
C ARG A 56 6.87 -10.73 16.54
N ASN A 57 5.63 -11.18 16.65
CA ASN A 57 5.15 -11.98 17.78
C ASN A 57 5.30 -13.50 17.53
N ALA A 58 5.82 -13.91 16.38
CA ALA A 58 6.11 -15.31 16.09
C ALA A 58 7.29 -15.79 16.96
N PRO A 59 7.21 -17.01 17.55
CA PRO A 59 8.23 -17.55 18.44
C PRO A 59 9.56 -17.86 17.74
#